data_AF-A0A2Y9QAV3-F1
#
_entry.id   AF-A0A2Y9QAV3-F1
#
_cell.length_a   1.000
_cell.length_b   1.000
_cell.length_c   1.000
_cell.angle_alpha   90.00
_cell.angle_beta   90.00
_cell.angle_gamma   90.00
#
_symmetry.space_group_name_H-M   'P 1'
#
loop_
_entity.id
_entity.type
_entity.pdbx_description
1 polymer ?
#
loop_
_entity_poly.entity_id
_entity_poly.type
_entity_poly.pdbx_seq_one_letter_code
_entity_poly.pdbx_strand_id
1 'polypeptide(L)'
;MAGSLLGQDSGSSAAVTVIKRALELESESRYPQALVCYQEGIDMLLQVLKGTKDVTKKCNLRKRISDYMDRAENIKKYLDQEKEAGKYHKQIKIEENATGFSYESLFQEYLNETVTEVWIEDPYIRHTHQLYNFLRFCEMLVKRPCKIKTIHLLTSLDEGSGKEQQSSGLEEIRESLRNHGVQLELEYSSVIHDREIRFNNGWMIKIGRGLDYFKKPQSRFSLGYCDFDLRPCHETTVDIFHNKHTQKI
;
A
#
# COMPACT_ATOMS: atom_id res chain seq x y z
N MET A 1 -2.81 34.04 36.94
CA MET A 1 -2.76 33.92 35.46
C MET A 1 -2.69 32.45 35.12
N ALA A 2 -3.87 31.88 34.87
CA ALA A 2 -4.07 30.47 34.57
C ALA A 2 -3.68 30.20 33.11
N GLY A 3 -2.76 29.28 32.90
CA GLY A 3 -2.39 28.76 31.59
C GLY A 3 -1.53 27.52 31.77
N SER A 4 -1.83 26.45 31.02
CA SER A 4 -1.10 25.16 30.98
C SER A 4 -1.64 23.97 31.82
N LEU A 5 -2.95 23.84 32.04
CA LEU A 5 -3.57 22.56 32.46
C LEU A 5 -4.41 21.87 31.37
N LEU A 6 -4.66 22.53 30.24
CA LEU A 6 -5.56 22.03 29.18
C LEU A 6 -4.88 21.10 28.15
N GLY A 7 -3.56 20.89 28.23
CA GLY A 7 -2.80 20.09 27.26
C GLY A 7 -2.56 18.62 27.66
N GLN A 8 -2.74 18.26 28.93
CA GLN A 8 -2.44 16.89 29.39
C GLN A 8 -3.62 15.91 29.23
N ASP A 9 -4.86 16.39 29.28
CA ASP A 9 -6.06 15.54 29.18
C ASP A 9 -6.43 15.17 27.74
N SER A 10 -6.19 16.06 26.76
CA SER A 10 -6.56 15.82 25.36
C SER A 10 -5.74 14.70 24.71
N GLY A 11 -4.43 14.66 24.98
CA GLY A 11 -3.54 13.60 24.47
C GLY A 11 -3.83 12.22 25.08
N SER A 12 -4.21 12.16 26.36
CA SER A 12 -4.61 10.91 27.01
C SER A 12 -5.96 10.39 26.49
N SER A 13 -6.91 11.28 26.20
CA SER A 13 -8.22 10.90 25.65
C SER A 13 -8.09 10.33 24.24
N ALA A 14 -7.31 10.96 23.36
CA ALA A 14 -7.05 10.46 22.01
C ALA A 14 -6.39 9.07 22.02
N ALA A 15 -5.36 8.89 22.84
CA ALA A 15 -4.67 7.60 22.98
C ALA A 15 -5.61 6.47 23.44
N VAL A 16 -6.52 6.76 24.37
CA VAL A 16 -7.52 5.78 24.84
C VAL A 16 -8.49 5.40 23.72
N THR A 17 -8.93 6.35 22.91
CA THR A 17 -9.83 6.08 21.76
C THR A 17 -9.16 5.16 20.73
N VAL A 18 -7.90 5.42 20.39
CA VAL A 18 -7.13 4.61 19.44
C VAL A 18 -6.91 3.19 19.97
N ILE A 19 -6.54 3.04 21.24
CA ILE A 19 -6.37 1.72 21.87
C ILE A 19 -7.71 0.97 21.96
N LYS A 20 -8.81 1.65 22.26
CA LYS A 20 -10.14 1.03 22.25
C LYS A 20 -10.49 0.50 20.86
N ARG A 21 -10.17 1.26 19.81
CA ARG A 21 -10.34 0.81 18.43
C ARG A 21 -9.47 -0.41 18.11
N ALA A 22 -8.23 -0.46 18.60
CA ALA A 22 -7.35 -1.61 18.44
C ALA A 22 -7.97 -2.89 19.04
N LEU A 23 -8.55 -2.79 20.24
CA LEU A 23 -9.23 -3.89 20.93
C LEU A 23 -10.47 -4.38 20.17
N GLU A 24 -11.28 -3.48 19.63
CA GLU A 24 -12.44 -3.83 18.80
C GLU A 24 -12.00 -4.60 17.55
N LEU A 25 -11.00 -4.08 16.83
CA LEU A 25 -10.46 -4.73 15.64
C LEU A 25 -9.84 -6.09 15.94
N GLU A 26 -9.16 -6.24 17.08
CA GLU A 26 -8.63 -7.53 17.55
C GLU A 26 -9.75 -8.53 17.79
N SER A 27 -10.87 -8.10 18.40
CA SER A 27 -12.04 -8.95 18.63
C SER A 27 -12.79 -9.33 17.35
N GLU A 28 -12.69 -8.49 16.30
CA GLU A 28 -13.19 -8.77 14.95
C GLU A 28 -12.23 -9.65 14.12
N SER A 29 -11.13 -10.13 14.70
CA SER A 29 -10.04 -10.85 14.00
C SER A 29 -9.40 -10.03 12.87
N ARG A 30 -9.53 -8.70 12.90
CA ARG A 30 -8.93 -7.77 11.94
C ARG A 30 -7.52 -7.40 12.38
N TYR A 31 -6.71 -8.43 12.59
CA TYR A 31 -5.39 -8.34 13.21
C TYR A 31 -4.43 -7.33 12.56
N PRO A 32 -4.34 -7.17 11.22
CA PRO A 32 -3.47 -6.17 10.62
C PRO A 32 -3.83 -4.73 11.04
N GLN A 33 -5.12 -4.41 11.07
CA GLN A 33 -5.61 -3.08 11.44
C GLN A 33 -5.53 -2.86 12.95
N ALA A 34 -5.81 -3.90 13.74
CA ALA A 34 -5.60 -3.88 15.18
C ALA A 34 -4.15 -3.55 15.55
N LEU A 35 -3.18 -4.18 14.87
CA LEU A 35 -1.75 -3.94 15.10
C LEU A 35 -1.36 -2.47 14.88
N VAL A 36 -1.83 -1.86 13.79
CA VAL A 36 -1.56 -0.43 13.49
C VAL A 36 -2.15 0.46 14.59
N CYS A 37 -3.41 0.25 14.98
CA CYS A 37 -4.01 1.02 16.07
C CYS A 37 -3.29 0.80 17.41
N TYR A 38 -2.77 -0.41 17.68
CA TYR A 38 -1.95 -0.63 18.86
C TYR A 38 -0.65 0.19 18.81
N GLN A 39 0.06 0.18 17.68
CA GLN A 39 1.30 0.94 17.52
C GLN A 39 1.09 2.45 17.69
N GLU A 40 0.10 3.02 16.99
CA GLU A 40 -0.25 4.44 17.11
C GLU A 40 -0.67 4.81 18.54
N GLY A 41 -1.53 3.98 19.15
CA GLY A 41 -1.99 4.19 20.52
C GLY A 41 -0.84 4.12 21.53
N ILE A 42 0.09 3.17 21.38
CA ILE A 42 1.29 3.03 22.22
C ILE A 42 2.19 4.25 22.07
N ASP A 43 2.43 4.72 20.85
CA ASP A 43 3.24 5.91 20.59
C ASP A 43 2.64 7.16 21.25
N MET A 44 1.32 7.34 21.17
CA MET A 44 0.63 8.43 21.88
C MET A 44 0.79 8.31 23.40
N LEU A 45 0.63 7.10 23.96
CA LEU A 45 0.83 6.86 25.40
C LEU A 45 2.28 7.12 25.84
N LEU A 46 3.27 6.81 24.99
CA LEU A 46 4.68 7.12 25.25
C LEU A 46 4.93 8.63 25.31
N GLN A 47 4.27 9.43 24.47
CA GLN A 47 4.34 10.89 24.54
C GLN A 47 3.72 11.43 25.85
N VAL A 48 2.57 10.89 26.26
CA VAL A 48 1.95 11.23 27.55
C VAL A 48 2.87 10.86 28.72
N LEU A 49 3.55 9.71 28.64
CA LEU A 49 4.48 9.24 29.66
C LEU A 49 5.67 10.19 29.83
N LYS A 50 6.22 10.73 28.75
CA LYS A 50 7.31 11.73 28.77
C LYS A 50 6.87 13.01 29.51
N GLY A 51 5.63 13.46 29.30
CA GLY A 51 5.07 14.67 29.91
C GLY A 51 4.55 14.52 31.35
N THR A 52 4.39 13.29 31.85
CA THR A 52 3.82 13.04 33.19
C THR A 52 4.86 13.25 34.29
N LYS A 53 4.56 14.05 35.32
CA LYS A 53 5.47 14.30 36.46
C LYS A 53 5.21 13.38 37.66
N ASP A 54 3.95 13.01 37.87
CA ASP A 54 3.53 12.14 38.98
C ASP A 54 4.12 10.73 38.84
N VAL A 55 4.78 10.26 39.91
CA VAL A 55 5.51 8.97 39.94
C VAL A 55 4.55 7.78 39.86
N THR A 56 3.42 7.85 40.58
CA THR A 56 2.42 6.78 40.63
C THR A 56 1.72 6.64 39.27
N LYS A 57 1.32 7.75 38.65
CA LYS A 57 0.73 7.77 37.30
C LYS A 57 1.73 7.27 36.25
N LYS A 58 3.00 7.67 36.35
CA LYS A 58 4.08 7.14 35.48
C LYS A 58 4.22 5.63 35.58
N CYS A 59 4.21 5.07 36.79
CA CYS A 59 4.30 3.64 37.01
C CYS A 59 3.12 2.89 36.36
N ASN A 60 1.90 3.34 36.62
CA ASN A 60 0.68 2.75 36.05
C ASN A 60 0.64 2.82 34.52
N LEU A 61 1.07 3.95 33.95
CA LEU A 61 1.11 4.15 32.51
C LEU A 61 2.15 3.26 31.84
N ARG A 62 3.34 3.10 32.43
CA ARG A 62 4.35 2.16 31.95
C ARG A 62 3.83 0.73 31.91
N LYS A 63 3.12 0.30 32.96
CA LYS A 63 2.53 -1.04 33.01
C LYS A 63 1.53 -1.24 31.86
N ARG A 64 0.60 -0.30 31.67
CA ARG A 64 -0.36 -0.36 30.54
C ARG A 64 0.32 -0.36 29.18
N ILE A 65 1.34 0.47 28.98
CA ILE A 65 2.12 0.50 27.74
C ILE A 65 2.79 -0.85 27.49
N SER A 66 3.39 -1.47 28.53
CA SER A 66 3.95 -2.82 28.45
C SER A 66 2.90 -3.85 28.02
N ASP A 67 1.74 -3.86 28.68
CA ASP A 67 0.66 -4.81 28.37
C ASP A 67 0.20 -4.68 26.90
N TYR A 68 0.10 -3.45 26.37
CA TYR A 68 -0.26 -3.22 24.97
C TYR A 68 0.88 -3.56 23.99
N MET A 69 2.14 -3.31 24.36
CA MET A 69 3.30 -3.73 23.55
C MET A 69 3.36 -5.25 23.42
N ASP A 70 3.15 -5.99 24.51
CA ASP A 70 3.14 -7.45 24.50
C ASP A 70 2.02 -8.00 23.59
N ARG A 71 0.83 -7.38 23.63
CA ARG A 71 -0.27 -7.72 22.71
C ARG A 71 0.09 -7.44 21.26
N ALA A 72 0.63 -6.26 20.97
CA ALA A 72 1.05 -5.89 19.63
C ALA A 72 2.13 -6.84 19.08
N GLU A 73 3.08 -7.26 19.92
CA GLU A 73 4.11 -8.22 19.54
C GLU A 73 3.53 -9.61 19.25
N ASN A 74 2.58 -10.07 20.05
CA ASN A 74 1.89 -11.34 19.81
C ASN A 74 1.07 -11.33 18.52
N ILE A 75 0.32 -10.26 18.25
CA ILE A 75 -0.39 -10.08 17.00
C ILE A 75 0.59 -10.07 15.83
N LYS A 76 1.71 -9.36 15.95
CA LYS A 76 2.76 -9.34 14.91
C LYS A 76 3.31 -10.74 14.64
N LYS A 77 3.64 -11.52 15.68
CA LYS A 77 4.11 -12.90 15.55
C LYS A 77 3.07 -13.80 14.85
N TYR A 78 1.80 -13.65 15.20
CA TYR A 78 0.71 -14.38 14.54
C TYR A 78 0.59 -14.01 13.06
N LEU A 79 0.62 -12.72 12.73
CA LEU A 79 0.59 -12.27 11.33
C LEU A 79 1.79 -12.78 10.53
N ASP A 80 2.98 -12.80 11.13
CA ASP A 80 4.16 -13.34 10.49
C ASP A 80 4.03 -14.86 10.26
N GLN A 81 3.45 -15.61 11.21
CA GLN A 81 3.13 -17.04 11.01
C GLN A 81 2.11 -17.27 9.89
N GLU A 82 1.05 -16.46 9.81
CA GLU A 82 0.05 -16.55 8.73
C GLU A 82 0.66 -16.20 7.36
N LYS A 83 1.61 -15.26 7.32
CA LYS A 83 2.42 -14.96 6.13
C LYS A 83 3.33 -16.11 5.73
N GLU A 84 3.96 -16.79 6.69
CA GLU A 84 4.73 -18.02 6.43
C GLU A 84 3.83 -19.13 5.88
N ALA A 85 2.62 -19.27 6.42
CA ALA A 85 1.66 -20.29 6.03
C ALA A 85 0.92 -19.98 4.72
N GLY A 86 1.16 -18.82 4.10
CA GLY A 86 0.48 -18.39 2.88
C GLY A 86 -1.00 -18.03 3.06
N LYS A 87 -1.44 -17.82 4.31
CA LYS A 87 -2.85 -17.55 4.66
C LYS A 87 -3.16 -16.07 4.87
N TYR A 88 -2.15 -15.21 4.83
CA TYR A 88 -2.36 -13.77 4.97
C TYR A 88 -3.19 -13.23 3.80
N HIS A 89 -4.35 -12.65 4.12
CA HIS A 89 -5.21 -11.95 3.19
C HIS A 89 -5.70 -10.63 3.82
N LYS A 90 -5.53 -9.53 3.08
CA LYS A 90 -6.05 -8.20 3.44
C LYS A 90 -6.79 -7.66 2.25
N GLN A 91 -8.04 -7.24 2.44
CA GLN A 91 -8.83 -6.59 1.41
C GLN A 91 -9.00 -5.10 1.72
N ILE A 92 -8.83 -4.26 0.71
CA ILE A 92 -9.11 -2.82 0.74
C ILE A 92 -10.21 -2.55 -0.27
N LYS A 93 -11.30 -1.92 0.17
CA LYS A 93 -12.36 -1.45 -0.71
C LYS A 93 -12.12 0.03 -1.03
N ILE A 94 -11.94 0.34 -2.30
CA ILE A 94 -11.90 1.72 -2.80
C ILE A 94 -13.34 2.06 -3.20
N GLU A 95 -13.96 2.96 -2.45
CA GLU A 95 -15.33 3.41 -2.72
C GLU A 95 -15.39 4.32 -3.95
N GLU A 96 -16.57 4.42 -4.55
CA GLU A 96 -16.80 5.30 -5.70
C GLU A 96 -16.47 6.76 -5.37
N ASN A 97 -15.67 7.41 -6.21
CA ASN A 97 -15.12 8.77 -6.01
C ASN A 97 -14.17 8.94 -4.82
N ALA A 98 -13.70 7.87 -4.19
CA ALA A 98 -12.69 7.97 -3.13
C ALA A 98 -11.37 8.55 -3.66
N THR A 99 -10.58 9.12 -2.75
CA THR A 99 -9.27 9.75 -2.99
C THR A 99 -8.25 9.21 -1.99
N GLY A 100 -6.97 9.50 -2.15
CA GLY A 100 -5.87 9.02 -1.30
C GLY A 100 -5.31 7.65 -1.70
N PHE A 101 -5.57 7.23 -2.95
CA PHE A 101 -5.18 5.93 -3.48
C PHE A 101 -4.22 6.07 -4.67
N SER A 102 -3.23 6.97 -4.59
CA SER A 102 -2.11 6.90 -5.53
C SER A 102 -1.41 5.54 -5.43
N TYR A 103 -0.64 5.16 -6.45
CA TYR A 103 0.14 3.92 -6.37
C TYR A 103 1.12 3.96 -5.19
N GLU A 104 1.75 5.11 -4.93
CA GLU A 104 2.65 5.27 -3.78
C GLU A 104 1.91 4.98 -2.47
N SER A 105 0.74 5.60 -2.26
CA SER A 105 -0.09 5.35 -1.08
C SER A 105 -0.52 3.89 -0.94
N LEU A 106 -0.86 3.23 -2.05
CA LEU A 106 -1.37 1.86 -2.06
C LEU A 106 -0.29 0.80 -1.85
N PHE A 107 0.91 0.99 -2.42
CA PHE A 107 1.95 -0.03 -2.46
C PHE A 107 3.12 0.20 -1.48
N GLN A 108 3.27 1.39 -0.89
CA GLN A 108 4.37 1.72 0.02
C GLN A 108 4.59 0.71 1.16
N GLU A 109 3.52 0.11 1.71
CA GLU A 109 3.61 -0.87 2.80
C GLU A 109 4.27 -2.18 2.37
N TYR A 110 4.18 -2.51 1.08
CA TYR A 110 4.63 -3.80 0.50
C TYR A 110 5.97 -3.69 -0.21
N LEU A 111 6.46 -2.45 -0.37
CA LEU A 111 7.70 -2.10 -1.04
C LEU A 111 8.80 -1.78 -0.02
N ASN A 112 9.92 -2.48 -0.12
CA ASN A 112 11.10 -2.24 0.72
C ASN A 112 12.38 -2.61 -0.05
N GLU A 113 13.54 -2.48 0.60
CA GLU A 113 14.85 -2.74 -0.03
C GLU A 113 15.06 -4.18 -0.53
N THR A 114 14.26 -5.14 -0.06
CA THR A 114 14.36 -6.54 -0.48
C THR A 114 13.71 -6.79 -1.84
N VAL A 115 12.85 -5.87 -2.30
CA VAL A 115 12.21 -6.00 -3.61
C VAL A 115 13.22 -5.64 -4.69
N THR A 116 13.46 -6.59 -5.58
CA THR A 116 14.35 -6.41 -6.74
C THR A 116 13.68 -6.77 -8.05
N GLU A 117 12.55 -7.47 -8.01
CA GLU A 117 11.87 -7.98 -9.19
C GLU A 117 10.36 -7.94 -8.99
N VAL A 118 9.64 -7.52 -10.04
CA VAL A 118 8.20 -7.28 -10.03
C VAL A 118 7.57 -7.94 -11.26
N TRP A 119 6.46 -8.65 -11.08
CA TRP A 119 5.62 -9.15 -12.18
C TRP A 119 4.27 -8.45 -12.16
N ILE A 120 3.81 -8.02 -13.31
CA ILE A 120 2.57 -7.27 -13.50
C ILE A 120 1.81 -7.94 -14.63
N GLU A 121 0.68 -8.54 -14.30
CA GLU A 121 -0.30 -9.04 -15.25
C GLU A 121 -1.47 -8.05 -15.26
N ASP A 122 -1.61 -7.30 -16.36
CA ASP A 122 -2.72 -6.37 -16.54
C ASP A 122 -3.14 -6.33 -18.01
N PRO A 123 -4.32 -6.88 -18.37
CA PRO A 123 -4.77 -6.91 -19.76
C PRO A 123 -5.02 -5.53 -20.36
N TYR A 124 -5.18 -4.47 -19.56
CA TYR A 124 -5.66 -3.17 -20.04
C TYR A 124 -4.57 -2.10 -20.12
N ILE A 125 -3.33 -2.45 -20.44
CA ILE A 125 -2.27 -1.46 -20.70
C ILE A 125 -2.22 -1.15 -22.20
N ARG A 126 -3.25 -0.47 -22.72
CA ARG A 126 -3.44 -0.25 -24.17
C ARG A 126 -3.45 1.22 -24.56
N HIS A 127 -4.33 2.01 -23.93
CA HIS A 127 -4.56 3.41 -24.28
C HIS A 127 -3.57 4.36 -23.58
N THR A 128 -3.45 5.60 -24.07
CA THR A 128 -2.50 6.60 -23.56
C THR A 128 -2.53 6.77 -22.03
N HIS A 129 -3.72 6.86 -21.44
CA HIS A 129 -3.85 7.05 -20.00
C HIS A 129 -3.41 5.82 -19.20
N GLN A 130 -3.57 4.62 -19.76
CA GLN A 130 -3.14 3.35 -19.18
C GLN A 130 -1.62 3.19 -19.27
N LEU A 131 -1.01 3.63 -20.37
CA LEU A 131 0.44 3.75 -20.48
C LEU A 131 1.02 4.71 -19.43
N TYR A 132 0.36 5.86 -19.21
CA TYR A 132 0.76 6.79 -18.15
C TYR A 132 0.51 6.24 -16.74
N ASN A 133 -0.52 5.43 -16.54
CA ASN A 133 -0.75 4.70 -15.30
C ASN A 133 0.43 3.75 -15.02
N PHE A 134 0.80 2.94 -16.01
CA PHE A 134 1.97 2.05 -15.91
C PHE A 134 3.27 2.83 -15.68
N LEU A 135 3.49 3.95 -16.39
CA LEU A 135 4.67 4.80 -16.19
C LEU A 135 4.76 5.31 -14.75
N ARG A 136 3.67 5.84 -14.18
CA ARG A 136 3.65 6.29 -12.77
C ARG A 136 3.92 5.15 -11.79
N PHE A 137 3.43 3.96 -12.09
CA PHE A 137 3.74 2.77 -11.31
C PHE A 137 5.24 2.45 -11.35
N CYS A 138 5.88 2.52 -12.52
CA CYS A 138 7.32 2.37 -12.67
C CYS A 138 8.11 3.47 -11.94
N GLU A 139 7.66 4.74 -12.00
CA GLU A 139 8.30 5.85 -11.27
C GLU A 139 8.35 5.59 -9.77
N MET A 140 7.26 5.10 -9.18
CA MET A 140 7.22 4.68 -7.78
C MET A 140 8.23 3.57 -7.48
N LEU A 141 8.33 2.56 -8.35
CA LEU A 141 9.26 1.43 -8.18
C LEU A 141 10.73 1.82 -8.25
N VAL A 142 11.07 2.86 -9.01
CA VAL A 142 12.45 3.37 -9.17
C VAL A 142 12.84 4.33 -8.04
N LYS A 143 11.87 4.93 -7.34
CA LYS A 143 12.14 5.76 -6.16
C LYS A 143 12.74 4.92 -5.01
N ARG A 144 13.61 5.56 -4.21
CA ARG A 144 14.14 4.96 -2.97
C ARG A 144 13.02 4.75 -1.95
N PRO A 145 13.04 3.66 -1.14
CA PRO A 145 14.19 2.78 -0.86
C PRO A 145 14.36 1.57 -1.80
N CYS A 146 13.49 1.39 -2.80
CA CYS A 146 13.50 0.19 -3.64
C CYS A 146 14.75 0.09 -4.54
N LYS A 147 15.18 -1.14 -4.81
CA LYS A 147 16.31 -1.47 -5.69
C LYS A 147 15.85 -2.42 -6.80
N ILE A 148 14.77 -2.05 -7.47
CA ILE A 148 14.22 -2.82 -8.59
C ILE A 148 15.26 -2.94 -9.70
N LYS A 149 15.43 -4.15 -10.22
CA LYS A 149 16.31 -4.47 -11.34
C LYS A 149 15.50 -4.89 -12.55
N THR A 150 14.44 -5.67 -12.35
CA THR A 150 13.65 -6.25 -13.43
C THR A 150 12.16 -6.05 -13.18
N ILE A 151 11.44 -5.62 -14.21
CA ILE A 151 9.99 -5.51 -14.24
C ILE A 151 9.50 -6.39 -15.39
N HIS A 152 8.59 -7.30 -15.09
CA HIS A 152 7.91 -8.15 -16.06
C HIS A 152 6.50 -7.63 -16.25
N LEU A 153 6.14 -7.21 -17.47
CA LEU A 153 4.79 -6.81 -17.82
C LEU A 153 4.21 -7.79 -18.84
N LEU A 154 3.15 -8.47 -18.41
CA LEU A 154 2.28 -9.27 -19.27
C LEU A 154 0.99 -8.49 -19.50
N THR A 155 0.75 -8.08 -20.74
CA THR A 155 -0.47 -7.35 -21.12
C THR A 155 -1.13 -7.98 -22.34
N SER A 156 -2.34 -7.53 -22.68
CA SER A 156 -3.00 -7.97 -23.89
C SER A 156 -2.81 -6.94 -25.00
N LEU A 157 -2.64 -7.44 -26.21
CA LEU A 157 -2.42 -6.60 -27.38
C LEU A 157 -3.72 -5.91 -27.80
N ASP A 158 -3.66 -4.64 -28.16
CA ASP A 158 -4.82 -3.93 -28.68
C ASP A 158 -5.22 -4.43 -30.07
N GLU A 159 -6.52 -4.44 -30.34
CA GLU A 159 -7.07 -4.85 -31.64
C GLU A 159 -7.28 -3.60 -32.51
N GLY A 160 -6.52 -3.49 -33.61
CA GLY A 160 -6.66 -2.40 -34.58
C GLY A 160 -5.55 -1.34 -34.52
N SER A 161 -5.90 -0.08 -34.77
CA SER A 161 -4.92 1.02 -34.92
C SER A 161 -4.22 1.44 -33.62
N GLY A 162 -4.76 1.05 -32.46
CA GLY A 162 -4.15 1.36 -31.16
C GLY A 162 -2.92 0.51 -30.83
N LYS A 163 -2.69 -0.60 -31.56
CA LYS A 163 -1.54 -1.49 -31.37
C LYS A 163 -0.20 -0.76 -31.52
N GLU A 164 -0.04 0.05 -32.55
CA GLU A 164 1.20 0.79 -32.80
C GLU A 164 1.49 1.77 -31.65
N GLN A 165 0.44 2.45 -31.18
CA GLN A 165 0.54 3.37 -30.06
C GLN A 165 0.93 2.64 -28.76
N GLN A 166 0.31 1.49 -28.47
CA GLN A 166 0.63 0.66 -27.32
C GLN A 166 2.09 0.20 -27.38
N SER A 167 2.51 -0.39 -28.50
CA SER A 167 3.87 -0.92 -28.68
C SER A 167 4.93 0.18 -28.62
N SER A 168 4.72 1.31 -29.29
CA SER A 168 5.67 2.44 -29.26
C SER A 168 5.78 3.01 -27.85
N GLY A 169 4.65 3.24 -27.17
CA GLY A 169 4.65 3.81 -25.82
C GLY A 169 5.31 2.88 -24.78
N LEU A 170 5.06 1.57 -24.85
CA LEU A 170 5.72 0.61 -23.96
C LEU A 170 7.23 0.49 -24.24
N GLU A 171 7.65 0.57 -25.51
CA GLU A 171 9.07 0.58 -25.85
C GLU A 171 9.75 1.86 -25.35
N GLU A 172 9.13 3.04 -25.51
CA GLU A 172 9.66 4.30 -24.93
C GLU A 172 9.84 4.20 -23.40
N ILE A 173 8.87 3.61 -22.70
CA ILE A 173 8.98 3.37 -21.25
C ILE A 173 10.13 2.39 -20.94
N ARG A 174 10.28 1.33 -21.72
CA ARG A 174 11.37 0.35 -21.60
C ARG A 174 12.74 1.00 -21.74
N GLU A 175 12.91 1.85 -22.75
CA GLU A 175 14.17 2.57 -22.96
C GLU A 175 14.47 3.56 -21.83
N SER A 176 13.44 4.28 -21.36
CA SER A 176 13.56 5.21 -20.23
C SER A 176 13.96 4.50 -18.93
N LEU A 177 13.37 3.34 -18.64
CA LEU A 177 13.73 2.50 -17.48
C LEU A 177 15.16 1.95 -17.59
N ARG A 178 15.58 1.55 -18.80
CA ARG A 178 16.94 1.08 -19.06
C ARG A 178 17.99 2.15 -18.72
N ASN A 179 17.70 3.43 -18.98
CA ASN A 179 18.58 4.54 -18.60
C ASN A 179 18.73 4.71 -17.08
N HIS A 180 17.79 4.16 -16.29
CA HIS A 180 17.84 4.11 -14.83
C HIS A 180 18.39 2.76 -14.30
N GLY A 181 18.89 1.90 -15.19
CA GLY A 181 19.43 0.58 -14.82
C GLY A 181 18.36 -0.48 -14.51
N VAL A 182 17.12 -0.27 -14.97
CA VAL A 182 16.01 -1.21 -14.79
C VAL A 182 15.65 -1.86 -16.12
N GLN A 183 15.59 -3.19 -16.14
CA GLN A 183 15.17 -4.00 -17.28
C GLN A 183 13.64 -4.16 -17.26
N LEU A 184 12.98 -3.79 -18.35
CA LEU A 184 11.56 -4.09 -18.57
C LEU A 184 11.42 -5.19 -19.63
N GLU A 185 10.81 -6.30 -19.22
CA GLU A 185 10.46 -7.45 -20.05
C GLU A 185 8.97 -7.36 -20.40
N LEU A 186 8.67 -7.37 -21.70
CA LEU A 186 7.33 -7.18 -22.24
C LEU A 186 6.85 -8.47 -22.89
N GLU A 187 5.73 -8.98 -22.41
CA GLU A 187 5.04 -10.13 -23.01
C GLU A 187 3.60 -9.76 -23.34
N TYR A 188 3.12 -10.31 -24.46
CA TYR A 188 1.74 -10.09 -24.91
C TYR A 188 0.98 -11.42 -24.94
N SER A 189 -0.20 -11.44 -24.35
CA SER A 189 -1.11 -12.59 -24.40
C SER A 189 -2.55 -12.13 -24.58
N SER A 190 -3.28 -12.80 -25.48
CA SER A 190 -4.70 -12.51 -25.72
C SER A 190 -5.64 -13.24 -24.76
N VAL A 191 -5.14 -14.20 -23.97
CA VAL A 191 -5.95 -15.07 -23.09
C VAL A 191 -5.88 -14.69 -21.62
N ILE A 192 -5.17 -13.60 -21.27
CA ILE A 192 -5.08 -13.14 -19.88
C ILE A 192 -6.30 -12.32 -19.49
N HIS A 193 -6.81 -12.59 -18.30
CA HIS A 193 -7.93 -11.87 -17.69
C HIS A 193 -7.62 -11.42 -16.26
N ASP A 194 -6.64 -12.06 -15.64
CA ASP A 194 -6.24 -11.79 -14.27
C ASP A 194 -5.48 -10.46 -14.19
N ARG A 195 -5.69 -9.77 -13.08
CA ARG A 195 -5.06 -8.49 -12.75
C ARG A 195 -4.26 -8.71 -11.48
N GLU A 196 -2.97 -8.95 -11.62
CA GLU A 196 -2.12 -9.41 -10.55
C GLU A 196 -0.76 -8.70 -10.58
N ILE A 197 -0.32 -8.25 -9.42
CA ILE A 197 1.01 -7.66 -9.22
C ILE A 197 1.71 -8.52 -8.18
N ARG A 198 2.90 -9.01 -8.50
CA ARG A 198 3.72 -9.84 -7.60
C ARG A 198 5.06 -9.18 -7.36
N PHE A 199 5.50 -9.21 -6.11
CA PHE A 199 6.82 -8.80 -5.69
C PHE A 199 7.63 -10.03 -5.26
N ASN A 200 8.93 -10.05 -5.58
CA ASN A 200 9.80 -11.17 -5.22
C ASN A 200 10.05 -11.35 -3.71
N ASN A 201 9.53 -10.45 -2.88
CA ASN A 201 9.51 -10.60 -1.42
C ASN A 201 8.28 -11.37 -0.90
N GLY A 202 7.43 -11.88 -1.80
CA GLY A 202 6.29 -12.75 -1.48
C GLY A 202 4.93 -12.04 -1.46
N TRP A 203 4.88 -10.72 -1.58
CA TRP A 203 3.63 -9.99 -1.68
C TRP A 203 3.00 -10.15 -3.07
N MET A 204 1.68 -10.35 -3.09
CA MET A 204 0.87 -10.41 -4.29
C MET A 204 -0.38 -9.54 -4.09
N ILE A 205 -0.70 -8.70 -5.07
CA ILE A 205 -1.81 -7.75 -5.01
C ILE A 205 -2.68 -7.95 -6.25
N LYS A 206 -3.96 -8.24 -6.05
CA LYS A 206 -4.97 -8.32 -7.11
C LYS A 206 -5.88 -7.11 -7.04
N ILE A 207 -6.02 -6.39 -8.14
CA ILE A 207 -6.85 -5.18 -8.21
C ILE A 207 -7.98 -5.42 -9.21
N GLY A 208 -9.23 -5.22 -8.77
CA GLY A 208 -10.41 -5.51 -9.60
C GLY A 208 -10.39 -4.80 -10.96
N ARG A 209 -9.78 -3.62 -11.06
CA ARG A 209 -9.62 -2.84 -12.31
C ARG A 209 -8.18 -2.77 -12.84
N GLY A 210 -7.25 -3.51 -12.25
CA GLY A 210 -5.82 -3.39 -12.57
C GLY A 210 -5.29 -2.02 -12.17
N LEU A 211 -4.37 -1.46 -12.95
CA LEU A 211 -3.84 -0.13 -12.75
C LEU A 211 -4.84 0.99 -13.16
N ASP A 212 -5.95 0.66 -13.82
CA ASP A 212 -6.90 1.63 -14.39
C ASP A 212 -8.16 1.88 -13.53
N TYR A 213 -7.94 2.15 -12.24
CA TYR A 213 -9.01 2.52 -11.30
C TYR A 213 -9.23 4.02 -11.13
N PHE A 214 -8.46 4.88 -11.80
CA PHE A 214 -8.62 6.33 -11.70
C PHE A 214 -9.67 6.88 -12.67
N LYS A 215 -10.43 7.88 -12.22
CA LYS A 215 -11.33 8.63 -13.10
C LYS A 215 -10.58 9.66 -13.94
N LYS A 216 -11.20 10.05 -15.04
CA LYS A 216 -10.77 11.21 -15.82
C LYS A 216 -10.86 12.49 -14.96
N PRO A 217 -9.91 13.43 -15.08
CA PRO A 217 -9.96 14.69 -14.36
C PRO A 217 -11.16 15.53 -14.83
N GLN A 218 -11.68 16.40 -13.95
CA GLN A 218 -12.85 17.24 -14.24
C GLN A 218 -12.54 18.32 -15.28
N SER A 219 -11.32 18.86 -15.27
CA SER A 219 -10.88 19.89 -16.22
C SER A 219 -9.37 19.79 -16.45
N ARG A 220 -8.84 20.59 -17.38
CA ARG A 220 -7.41 20.60 -17.72
C ARG A 220 -6.50 21.03 -16.57
N PHE A 221 -7.03 21.80 -15.62
CA PHE A 221 -6.28 22.36 -14.49
C PHE A 221 -6.99 22.11 -13.16
N SER A 222 -7.72 20.99 -13.06
CA SER A 222 -8.35 20.58 -11.80
C SER A 222 -7.31 20.04 -10.82
N LEU A 223 -7.56 20.23 -9.52
CA LEU A 223 -6.81 19.53 -8.48
C LEU A 223 -6.86 18.02 -8.70
N GLY A 224 -5.74 17.38 -8.41
CA GLY A 224 -5.52 15.96 -8.69
C GLY A 224 -5.17 15.63 -10.13
N TYR A 225 -4.87 16.60 -11.01
CA TYR A 225 -4.40 16.31 -12.38
C TYR A 225 -3.04 15.59 -12.41
N CYS A 226 -2.07 16.06 -11.61
CA CYS A 226 -0.73 15.45 -11.52
C CYS A 226 -0.60 14.53 -10.30
N ASP A 227 -1.13 14.95 -9.16
CA ASP A 227 -1.11 14.19 -7.92
C ASP A 227 -2.34 13.27 -7.83
N PHE A 228 -2.12 11.96 -7.89
CA PHE A 228 -3.18 10.97 -7.96
C PHE A 228 -3.78 10.64 -6.58
N ASP A 229 -3.17 11.11 -5.48
CA ASP A 229 -3.82 11.05 -4.17
C ASP A 229 -5.03 11.99 -4.10
N LEU A 230 -5.06 13.04 -4.93
CA LEU A 230 -6.22 13.94 -5.03
C LEU A 230 -7.18 13.54 -6.16
N ARG A 231 -6.92 12.45 -6.89
CA ARG A 231 -7.74 12.01 -8.03
C ARG A 231 -8.89 11.10 -7.56
N PRO A 232 -10.15 11.37 -7.95
CA PRO A 232 -11.25 10.46 -7.69
C PRO A 232 -11.06 9.10 -8.39
N CYS A 233 -11.34 8.03 -7.65
CA CYS A 233 -11.25 6.65 -8.13
C CYS A 233 -12.63 6.09 -8.52
N HIS A 234 -12.64 5.09 -9.40
CA HIS A 234 -13.77 4.19 -9.59
C HIS A 234 -13.83 3.19 -8.44
N GLU A 235 -15.04 2.72 -8.11
CA GLU A 235 -15.21 1.63 -7.15
C GLU A 235 -14.41 0.38 -7.59
N THR A 236 -13.59 -0.14 -6.68
CA THR A 236 -12.83 -1.37 -6.90
C THR A 236 -12.39 -2.02 -5.59
N THR A 237 -11.97 -3.28 -5.66
CA THR A 237 -11.37 -4.01 -4.55
C THR A 237 -9.89 -4.26 -4.82
N VAL A 238 -9.09 -4.18 -3.77
CA VAL A 238 -7.67 -4.53 -3.76
C VAL A 238 -7.48 -5.64 -2.75
N ASP A 239 -7.12 -6.82 -3.24
CA ASP A 239 -6.87 -8.00 -2.44
C ASP A 239 -5.37 -8.25 -2.35
N ILE A 240 -4.83 -8.25 -1.13
CA ILE A 240 -3.41 -8.38 -0.84
C ILE A 240 -3.18 -9.73 -0.18
N PHE A 241 -2.24 -10.47 -0.73
CA PHE A 241 -1.83 -11.79 -0.29
C PHE A 241 -0.33 -11.79 0.01
N HIS A 242 0.10 -12.66 0.90
CA HIS A 242 1.52 -12.93 1.10
C HIS A 242 1.76 -14.43 0.96
N ASN A 243 2.62 -14.81 0.03
CA ASN A 243 3.03 -16.19 -0.15
C ASN A 243 4.55 -16.26 -0.22
N LYS A 244 5.18 -16.90 0.77
CA LYS A 244 6.61 -17.23 0.70
C LYS A 244 6.91 -18.32 -0.32
N HIS A 245 5.91 -19.10 -0.72
CA HIS A 245 6.01 -20.07 -1.80
C HIS A 245 5.67 -19.40 -3.13
N THR A 246 6.41 -18.35 -3.52
CA THR A 246 6.56 -18.09 -4.95
C THR A 246 7.28 -19.30 -5.53
N GLN A 247 6.51 -20.22 -6.12
CA GLN A 247 7.06 -21.23 -7.01
C GLN A 247 8.00 -20.50 -7.95
N LYS A 248 9.26 -20.95 -7.98
CA LYS A 248 10.17 -20.66 -9.07
C LYS A 248 9.44 -21.09 -10.34
N ILE A 249 9.03 -20.12 -11.14
CA ILE A 249 8.76 -20.36 -12.56
C ILE A 249 10.13 -20.60 -13.20
#